data_AF-A0A7W1W4S5-F1
#
_entry.id   AF-A0A7W1W4S5-F1
#
_cell.length_a   1.000
_cell.length_b   1.000
_cell.length_c   1.000
_cell.angle_alpha   90.00
_cell.angle_beta   90.00
_cell.angle_gamma   90.00
#
_symmetry.space_group_name_H-M   'P 1'
#
loop_
_entity.id
_entity.type
_entity.pdbx_description
1 polymer ?
#
loop_
_entity_poly.entity_id
_entity_poly.type
_entity_poly.pdbx_seq_one_letter_code
_entity_poly.pdbx_strand_id
1 'polypeptide(L)'
;MKPFLKWAGGKTQLIAEIERNLPSLVLSGKFTYVEPFVGSGAILFWMLKKFSNLEKAVINDINLDLINVYEIIRSNPKELISILKNFQSEYHELQNKEEIKKKYYYQKRNLYNARNTDKSTQAALFIFLNRTCFNGLYRVNQSNLFNVPIGSYKLPKICDEQNIQAVSDALQNVEILNSDFEKTLSYANKNSFFYLDPPYKPLSVTSSFNSYAKNEFDDNEQIRLKDFCVDLHARGSKWLLSNSDVQQDDFFHRIYESFNIKQVKAKRVINSKPEKRGELDELLITNYKLNEFHLAGNTQQKLWNEQTRLNG
;
A
#
# COMPACT_ATOMS: atom_id res chain seq x y z
N MET A 1 -14.88 3.71 -1.05
CA MET A 1 -13.56 4.25 -1.43
C MET A 1 -12.64 3.13 -1.91
N LYS A 2 -11.63 3.48 -2.71
CA LYS A 2 -10.55 2.61 -3.20
C LYS A 2 -9.23 3.40 -3.21
N PRO A 3 -8.07 2.74 -3.32
CA PRO A 3 -6.79 3.45 -3.49
C PRO A 3 -6.83 4.49 -4.61
N PHE A 4 -6.30 5.69 -4.32
CA PHE A 4 -6.28 6.84 -5.24
C PHE A 4 -5.02 6.86 -6.13
N LEU A 5 -4.07 5.96 -5.92
CA LEU A 5 -2.86 5.78 -6.73
C LEU A 5 -2.80 4.36 -7.32
N LYS A 6 -2.11 4.23 -8.45
CA LYS A 6 -1.50 2.95 -8.84
C LYS A 6 -0.20 2.81 -8.06
N TRP A 7 0.02 1.68 -7.40
CA TRP A 7 1.19 1.50 -6.55
C TRP A 7 1.76 0.12 -6.75
N ALA A 8 3.08 0.03 -6.83
CA ALA A 8 3.76 -1.26 -6.87
C ALA A 8 3.44 -2.02 -5.57
N GLY A 9 3.16 -3.31 -5.68
CA GLY A 9 2.82 -4.14 -4.52
C GLY A 9 1.40 -3.96 -3.96
N GLY A 10 0.49 -3.24 -4.66
CA GLY A 10 -0.89 -3.01 -4.18
C GLY A 10 -1.61 -4.28 -3.72
N LYS A 11 -1.88 -4.37 -2.42
CA LYS A 11 -2.35 -5.57 -1.72
C LYS A 11 -3.84 -5.88 -1.82
N THR A 12 -4.57 -5.22 -2.72
CA THR A 12 -6.00 -5.50 -2.93
C THR A 12 -6.29 -6.97 -3.19
N GLN A 13 -5.38 -7.68 -3.87
CA GLN A 13 -5.53 -9.11 -4.15
C GLN A 13 -5.27 -10.01 -2.94
N LEU A 14 -4.49 -9.54 -1.96
CA LEU A 14 -4.21 -10.27 -0.73
C LEU A 14 -5.27 -10.06 0.36
N ILE A 15 -6.21 -9.12 0.19
CA ILE A 15 -7.24 -8.83 1.21
C ILE A 15 -7.95 -10.11 1.69
N ALA A 16 -8.30 -11.03 0.79
CA ALA A 16 -9.00 -12.26 1.16
C ALA A 16 -8.12 -13.26 1.95
N GLU A 17 -6.80 -13.23 1.75
CA GLU A 17 -5.87 -13.99 2.59
C GLU A 17 -5.66 -13.25 3.92
N ILE A 18 -5.40 -11.95 3.92
CA ILE A 18 -5.24 -11.14 5.14
C ILE A 18 -6.46 -11.29 6.05
N GLU A 19 -7.68 -11.19 5.52
CA GLU A 19 -8.93 -11.37 6.26
C GLU A 19 -9.00 -12.72 6.98
N ARG A 20 -8.60 -13.80 6.31
CA ARG A 20 -8.56 -15.14 6.91
C ARG A 20 -7.49 -15.32 7.98
N ASN A 21 -6.48 -14.44 8.01
CA ASN A 21 -5.35 -14.52 8.91
C ASN A 21 -5.31 -13.37 9.93
N LEU A 22 -6.40 -12.61 10.08
CA LEU A 22 -6.51 -11.58 11.11
C LEU A 22 -6.49 -12.20 12.53
N PRO A 23 -5.91 -11.52 13.52
CA PRO A 23 -5.93 -11.99 14.90
C PRO A 23 -7.33 -11.83 15.50
N SER A 24 -7.68 -12.68 16.48
CA SER A 24 -8.96 -12.59 17.19
C SER A 24 -9.23 -11.20 17.79
N LEU A 25 -8.19 -10.50 18.23
CA LEU A 25 -8.26 -9.13 18.74
C LEU A 25 -9.00 -8.17 17.78
N VAL A 26 -8.78 -8.29 16.47
CA VAL A 26 -9.44 -7.43 15.47
C VAL A 26 -10.95 -7.74 15.40
N LEU A 27 -11.33 -8.97 15.71
CA LEU A 27 -12.72 -9.45 15.73
C LEU A 27 -13.41 -9.20 17.07
N SER A 28 -12.67 -8.96 18.15
CA SER A 28 -13.19 -8.84 19.52
C SER A 28 -12.75 -7.55 20.19
N GLY A 29 -13.71 -6.62 20.38
CA GLY A 29 -13.48 -5.37 21.10
C GLY A 29 -12.86 -4.27 20.25
N LYS A 30 -12.56 -3.14 20.89
CA LYS A 30 -11.94 -1.99 20.22
C LYS A 30 -10.44 -2.19 20.05
N PHE A 31 -9.90 -1.74 18.93
CA PHE A 31 -8.47 -1.87 18.63
C PHE A 31 -7.90 -0.66 17.90
N THR A 32 -6.58 -0.49 17.98
CA THR A 32 -5.81 0.45 17.17
C THR A 32 -5.20 -0.28 15.99
N TYR A 33 -5.46 0.19 14.78
CA TYR A 33 -4.81 -0.27 13.56
C TYR A 33 -3.60 0.58 13.25
N VAL A 34 -2.47 -0.05 12.92
CA VAL A 34 -1.24 0.65 12.54
C VAL A 34 -0.68 0.06 11.25
N GLU A 35 -0.41 0.91 10.26
CA GLU A 35 0.19 0.51 8.98
C GLU A 35 1.47 1.32 8.73
N PRO A 36 2.65 0.82 9.16
CA PRO A 36 3.92 1.56 9.08
C PRO A 36 4.43 1.82 7.66
N PHE A 37 3.93 1.08 6.67
CA PHE A 37 4.25 1.15 5.24
C PHE A 37 2.97 1.24 4.41
N VAL A 38 2.26 2.37 4.50
CA VAL A 38 0.88 2.46 3.95
C VAL A 38 0.81 2.32 2.43
N GLY A 39 1.82 2.81 1.69
CA GLY A 39 1.78 2.80 0.23
C GLY A 39 0.48 3.39 -0.33
N SER A 40 -0.31 2.59 -1.07
CA SER A 40 -1.59 3.05 -1.61
C SER A 40 -2.78 3.00 -0.65
N GLY A 41 -2.58 2.47 0.57
CA GLY A 41 -3.59 2.34 1.60
C GLY A 41 -4.67 1.32 1.27
N ALA A 42 -4.37 0.32 0.44
CA ALA A 42 -5.32 -0.72 0.08
C ALA A 42 -5.87 -1.44 1.31
N ILE A 43 -5.01 -1.76 2.29
CA ILE A 43 -5.42 -2.42 3.53
C ILE A 43 -6.05 -1.43 4.49
N LEU A 44 -5.47 -0.22 4.68
CA LEU A 44 -6.11 0.88 5.42
C LEU A 44 -7.58 1.07 5.02
N PHE A 45 -7.87 1.31 3.74
CA PHE A 45 -9.23 1.60 3.29
C PHE A 45 -10.17 0.41 3.45
N TRP A 46 -9.65 -0.81 3.34
CA TRP A 46 -10.43 -2.01 3.65
C TRP A 46 -10.73 -2.11 5.15
N MET A 47 -9.74 -1.91 6.02
CA MET A 47 -9.88 -1.95 7.48
C MET A 47 -10.92 -0.92 7.96
N LEU A 48 -10.80 0.33 7.53
CA LEU A 48 -11.73 1.41 7.88
C LEU A 48 -13.18 1.11 7.45
N LYS A 49 -13.36 0.43 6.32
CA LYS A 49 -14.70 0.08 5.81
C LYS A 49 -15.27 -1.15 6.52
N LYS A 50 -14.43 -2.13 6.84
CA LYS A 50 -14.85 -3.46 7.32
C LYS A 50 -15.13 -3.48 8.83
N PHE A 51 -14.37 -2.73 9.61
CA PHE A 51 -14.36 -2.84 11.07
C PHE A 51 -14.90 -1.58 11.73
N SER A 52 -16.15 -1.62 12.18
CA SER A 52 -16.77 -0.54 12.95
C SER A 52 -16.23 -0.42 14.38
N ASN A 53 -15.55 -1.45 14.87
CA ASN A 53 -14.85 -1.48 16.16
C ASN A 53 -13.41 -0.94 16.09
N LEU A 54 -12.93 -0.51 14.92
CA LEU A 54 -11.65 0.19 14.79
C LEU A 54 -11.76 1.56 15.47
N GLU A 55 -11.03 1.76 16.56
CA GLU A 55 -11.09 2.98 17.36
C GLU A 55 -10.14 4.05 16.85
N LYS A 56 -8.97 3.62 16.37
CA LYS A 56 -7.93 4.50 15.85
C LYS A 56 -7.19 3.82 14.71
N ALA A 57 -6.92 4.56 13.65
CA ALA A 57 -6.01 4.15 12.57
C ALA A 57 -4.80 5.10 12.53
N VAL A 58 -3.62 4.52 12.44
CA VAL A 58 -2.35 5.22 12.29
C VAL A 58 -1.67 4.71 11.04
N ILE A 59 -1.29 5.61 10.14
CA ILE A 59 -0.54 5.26 8.93
C ILE A 59 0.78 6.00 8.90
N ASN A 60 1.79 5.35 8.34
CA ASN A 60 3.11 5.93 8.13
C ASN A 60 3.64 5.51 6.76
N ASP A 61 4.49 6.34 6.18
CA ASP A 61 5.37 5.98 5.09
C ASP A 61 6.61 6.88 5.13
N ILE A 62 7.75 6.36 4.69
CA ILE A 62 8.97 7.16 4.56
C ILE A 62 8.87 8.16 3.41
N ASN A 63 8.04 7.89 2.41
CA ASN A 63 7.86 8.73 1.24
C ASN A 63 7.05 9.99 1.56
N LEU A 64 7.77 11.11 1.75
CA LEU A 64 7.17 12.42 2.03
C LEU A 64 6.15 12.87 0.97
N ASP A 65 6.40 12.56 -0.31
CA ASP A 65 5.48 12.98 -1.37
C ASP A 65 4.15 12.23 -1.31
N LEU A 66 4.20 10.94 -0.98
CA LEU A 66 3.02 10.14 -0.76
C LEU A 66 2.23 10.66 0.44
N ILE A 67 2.90 10.92 1.57
CA ILE A 67 2.25 11.44 2.77
C ILE A 67 1.66 12.83 2.53
N ASN A 68 2.33 13.69 1.77
CA ASN A 68 1.76 14.97 1.34
C ASN A 68 0.44 14.79 0.57
N VAL A 69 0.32 13.76 -0.28
CA VAL A 69 -0.95 13.48 -0.97
C VAL A 69 -2.05 13.06 0.02
N TYR A 70 -1.75 12.18 0.97
CA TYR A 70 -2.70 11.79 2.02
C TYR A 70 -3.19 12.99 2.83
N GLU A 71 -2.25 13.85 3.26
CA GLU A 71 -2.53 15.07 4.01
C GLU A 71 -3.42 16.05 3.21
N ILE A 72 -3.08 16.31 1.95
CA ILE A 72 -3.87 17.21 1.10
C ILE A 72 -5.25 16.64 0.78
N ILE A 73 -5.39 15.32 0.58
CA ILE A 73 -6.73 14.72 0.43
C ILE A 73 -7.55 14.90 1.71
N ARG A 74 -6.94 14.76 2.90
CA ARG A 74 -7.62 14.94 4.20
C ARG A 74 -8.03 16.40 4.44
N SER A 75 -7.15 17.36 4.19
CA SER A 75 -7.35 18.76 4.59
C SER A 75 -7.94 19.65 3.48
N ASN A 76 -7.51 19.46 2.23
CA ASN A 76 -7.80 20.37 1.10
C ASN A 76 -8.35 19.62 -0.13
N PRO A 77 -9.34 18.70 -0.01
CA PRO A 77 -9.79 17.87 -1.12
C PRO A 77 -10.34 18.68 -2.30
N LYS A 78 -11.06 19.79 -2.04
CA LYS A 78 -11.68 20.63 -3.08
C LYS A 78 -10.63 21.32 -3.96
N GLU A 79 -9.58 21.84 -3.34
CA GLU A 79 -8.46 22.48 -4.05
C GLU A 79 -7.73 21.45 -4.92
N LEU A 80 -7.43 20.27 -4.36
CA LEU A 80 -6.81 19.18 -5.10
C LEU A 80 -7.66 18.74 -6.30
N ILE A 81 -8.97 18.56 -6.11
CA ILE A 81 -9.91 18.22 -7.18
C ILE A 81 -9.90 19.26 -8.29
N SER A 82 -9.89 20.56 -7.94
CA SER A 82 -9.83 21.65 -8.91
C SER A 82 -8.58 21.56 -9.79
N ILE A 83 -7.40 21.42 -9.17
CA ILE A 83 -6.12 21.31 -9.89
C ILE A 83 -6.11 20.06 -10.78
N LEU A 84 -6.57 18.91 -10.27
CA LEU A 84 -6.60 17.65 -11.02
C LEU A 84 -7.59 17.68 -12.19
N LYS A 85 -8.74 18.37 -12.05
CA LYS A 85 -9.69 18.59 -13.16
C LYS A 85 -9.04 19.40 -14.27
N ASN A 86 -8.32 20.47 -13.93
CA ASN A 86 -7.59 21.28 -14.91
C ASN A 86 -6.51 20.45 -15.62
N PHE A 87 -5.67 19.74 -14.85
CA PHE A 87 -4.65 18.87 -15.44
C PHE A 87 -5.25 17.77 -16.32
N GLN A 88 -6.41 17.24 -15.96
CA GLN A 88 -7.13 16.25 -16.77
C GLN A 88 -7.65 16.85 -18.08
N SER A 89 -8.31 18.02 -18.04
CA SER A 89 -8.80 18.71 -19.23
C SER A 89 -7.65 19.04 -20.18
N GLU A 90 -6.61 19.72 -19.67
CA GLU A 90 -5.39 20.06 -20.41
C GLU A 90 -4.77 18.82 -21.07
N TYR A 91 -4.68 17.70 -20.36
CA TYR A 91 -4.09 16.47 -20.90
C TYR A 91 -4.98 15.75 -21.92
N HIS A 92 -6.30 15.80 -21.75
CA HIS A 92 -7.29 15.16 -22.63
C HIS A 92 -7.47 15.96 -23.93
N GLU A 93 -7.38 17.28 -23.90
CA GLU A 93 -7.38 18.15 -25.10
C GLU A 93 -6.20 17.88 -26.05
N LEU A 94 -5.12 17.30 -25.52
CA LEU A 94 -3.95 16.88 -26.29
C LEU A 94 -4.09 15.45 -26.87
N GLN A 95 -5.29 14.86 -26.83
CA GLN A 95 -5.56 13.59 -27.47
C GLN A 95 -5.24 13.66 -28.98
N ASN A 96 -4.56 12.63 -29.50
CA ASN A 96 -4.09 12.54 -30.88
C ASN A 96 -2.99 13.57 -31.26
N LYS A 97 -2.40 14.27 -30.27
CA LYS A 97 -1.27 15.21 -30.44
C LYS A 97 -0.04 14.70 -29.67
N GLU A 98 0.40 13.49 -29.99
CA GLU A 98 1.37 12.70 -29.22
C GLU A 98 2.65 13.47 -28.83
N GLU A 99 3.25 14.23 -29.76
CA GLU A 99 4.45 15.02 -29.46
C GLU A 99 4.20 16.16 -28.48
N ILE A 100 3.05 16.84 -28.58
CA ILE A 100 2.68 17.93 -27.66
C ILE A 100 2.32 17.35 -26.29
N LYS A 101 1.56 16.25 -26.28
CA LYS A 101 1.19 15.51 -25.06
C LYS A 101 2.42 15.02 -24.29
N LYS A 102 3.42 14.52 -25.01
CA LYS A 102 4.71 14.11 -24.45
C LYS A 102 5.47 15.29 -23.84
N LYS A 103 5.52 16.44 -24.52
CA LYS A 103 6.14 17.67 -23.98
C LYS A 103 5.42 18.14 -22.70
N TYR A 104 4.09 18.17 -22.70
CA TYR A 104 3.29 18.55 -21.54
C TYR A 104 3.55 17.64 -20.33
N TYR A 105 3.62 16.32 -20.52
CA TYR A 105 4.00 15.39 -19.45
C TYR A 105 5.37 15.72 -18.85
N TYR A 106 6.39 15.94 -19.69
CA TYR A 106 7.73 16.24 -19.22
C TYR A 106 7.84 17.64 -18.57
N GLN A 107 7.03 18.60 -18.98
CA GLN A 107 6.90 19.89 -18.29
C GLN A 107 6.35 19.71 -16.87
N LYS A 108 5.23 18.97 -16.69
CA LYS A 108 4.70 18.67 -15.35
C LYS A 108 5.70 17.86 -14.51
N ARG A 109 6.46 16.94 -15.12
CA ARG A 109 7.54 16.20 -14.44
C ARG A 109 8.66 17.11 -13.97
N ASN A 110 9.09 18.07 -14.80
CA ASN A 110 10.10 19.05 -14.41
C ASN A 110 9.59 19.94 -13.28
N LEU A 111 8.33 20.38 -13.35
CA LEU A 111 7.69 21.15 -12.27
C LEU A 111 7.65 20.36 -10.96
N TYR A 112 7.25 19.09 -11.00
CA TYR A 112 7.27 18.20 -9.83
C TYR A 112 8.66 18.08 -9.22
N ASN A 113 9.68 17.91 -10.07
CA ASN A 113 11.08 17.76 -9.66
C ASN A 113 11.70 19.07 -9.17
N ALA A 114 11.16 20.24 -9.55
CA ALA A 114 11.65 21.53 -9.10
C ALA A 114 11.31 21.84 -7.63
N ARG A 115 10.32 21.15 -7.04
CA ARG A 115 9.94 21.27 -5.62
C ARG A 115 9.64 22.70 -5.16
N ASN A 116 9.14 23.54 -6.06
CA ASN A 116 8.92 24.97 -5.82
C ASN A 116 7.43 25.38 -5.86
N THR A 117 6.52 24.41 -5.91
CA THR A 117 5.07 24.66 -5.84
C THR A 117 4.54 24.50 -4.42
N ASP A 118 3.33 24.98 -4.16
CA ASP A 118 2.62 24.70 -2.93
C ASP A 118 2.32 23.19 -2.77
N LYS A 119 1.94 22.79 -1.56
CA LYS A 119 1.69 21.37 -1.22
C LYS A 119 0.55 20.76 -2.03
N SER A 120 -0.52 21.52 -2.32
CA SER A 120 -1.68 21.04 -3.08
C SER A 120 -1.30 20.78 -4.54
N THR A 121 -0.57 21.70 -5.16
CA THR A 121 -0.02 21.53 -6.51
C THR A 121 0.99 20.38 -6.56
N GLN A 122 1.87 20.25 -5.56
CA GLN A 122 2.83 19.15 -5.50
C GLN A 122 2.12 17.78 -5.41
N ALA A 123 1.05 17.66 -4.60
CA ALA A 123 0.21 16.47 -4.52
C ALA A 123 -0.52 16.18 -5.85
N ALA A 124 -1.05 17.21 -6.51
CA ALA A 124 -1.71 17.07 -7.81
C ALA A 124 -0.74 16.59 -8.89
N LEU A 125 0.49 17.12 -8.91
CA LEU A 125 1.56 16.68 -9.81
C LEU A 125 1.94 15.22 -9.56
N PHE A 126 2.02 14.79 -8.30
CA PHE A 126 2.27 13.40 -7.95
C PHE A 126 1.20 12.47 -8.53
N ILE A 127 -0.09 12.77 -8.31
CA ILE A 127 -1.21 11.98 -8.84
C ILE A 127 -1.21 12.01 -10.37
N PHE A 128 -1.01 13.19 -10.99
CA PHE A 128 -0.93 13.33 -12.44
C PHE A 128 0.14 12.43 -13.03
N LEU A 129 1.38 12.48 -12.50
CA LEU A 129 2.48 11.65 -12.95
C LEU A 129 2.16 10.18 -12.78
N ASN A 130 1.63 9.76 -11.61
CA ASN A 130 1.24 8.38 -11.36
C ASN A 130 0.17 7.86 -12.36
N ARG A 131 -0.80 8.70 -12.73
CA ARG A 131 -1.89 8.32 -13.64
C ARG A 131 -1.47 8.32 -15.10
N THR A 132 -0.40 9.01 -15.47
CA THR A 132 0.04 9.22 -16.85
C THR A 132 1.37 8.56 -17.20
N CYS A 133 2.21 8.20 -16.22
CA CYS A 133 3.52 7.57 -16.44
C CYS A 133 3.41 6.07 -16.77
N PHE A 134 4.50 5.49 -17.26
CA PHE A 134 4.60 4.06 -17.54
C PHE A 134 4.23 3.22 -16.30
N ASN A 135 3.20 2.39 -16.44
CA ASN A 135 2.67 1.46 -15.43
C ASN A 135 2.28 2.07 -14.06
N GLY A 136 2.20 3.39 -13.93
CA GLY A 136 1.93 4.03 -12.63
C GLY A 136 3.01 3.77 -11.60
N LEU A 137 4.26 3.61 -12.06
CA LEU A 137 5.42 3.43 -11.19
C LEU A 137 5.76 4.73 -10.47
N TYR A 138 6.21 4.59 -9.21
CA TYR A 138 6.99 5.62 -8.53
C TYR A 138 8.45 5.19 -8.54
N ARG A 139 9.32 6.01 -9.15
CA ARG A 139 10.76 5.78 -9.19
C ARG A 139 11.50 7.12 -9.27
N VAL A 140 12.52 7.25 -8.44
CA VAL A 140 13.43 8.39 -8.42
C VAL A 140 14.85 7.95 -8.76
N ASN A 141 15.69 8.89 -9.19
CA ASN A 141 17.13 8.67 -9.32
C ASN A 141 17.86 8.93 -7.97
N GLN A 142 19.19 8.82 -7.96
CA GLN A 142 20.01 9.11 -6.78
C GLN A 142 19.90 10.55 -6.26
N SER A 143 19.44 11.48 -7.09
CA SER A 143 19.15 12.88 -6.71
C SER A 143 17.71 13.08 -6.23
N ASN A 144 16.96 12.00 -5.95
CA ASN A 144 15.54 12.02 -5.58
C ASN A 144 14.61 12.68 -6.61
N LEU A 145 15.02 12.72 -7.89
CA LEU A 145 14.21 13.24 -8.98
C LEU A 145 13.42 12.11 -9.64
N PHE A 146 12.10 12.31 -9.79
CA PHE A 146 11.22 11.38 -10.47
C PHE A 146 11.62 11.25 -11.94
N ASN A 147 11.84 10.00 -12.39
CA ASN A 147 12.44 9.70 -13.69
C ASN A 147 11.66 8.67 -14.53
N VAL A 148 10.40 8.41 -14.21
CA VAL A 148 9.56 7.50 -15.00
C VAL A 148 9.18 8.19 -16.33
N PRO A 149 9.19 7.50 -17.47
CA PRO A 149 8.72 8.04 -18.73
C PRO A 149 7.18 8.09 -18.81
N ILE A 150 6.67 8.86 -19.77
CA ILE A 150 5.23 8.88 -20.10
C ILE A 150 4.74 7.47 -20.47
N GLY A 151 3.53 7.13 -20.05
CA GLY A 151 2.83 5.90 -20.45
C GLY A 151 2.03 6.08 -21.75
N SER A 152 1.43 5.00 -22.25
CA SER A 152 0.65 4.99 -23.50
C SER A 152 -0.87 5.19 -23.29
N TYR A 153 -1.29 5.73 -22.14
CA TYR A 153 -2.71 5.92 -21.82
C TYR A 153 -3.33 7.05 -22.66
N LYS A 154 -4.39 6.73 -23.41
CA LYS A 154 -5.12 7.70 -24.24
C LYS A 154 -5.85 8.75 -23.38
N LEU A 155 -6.77 8.30 -22.53
CA LEU A 155 -7.57 9.15 -21.63
C LEU A 155 -7.55 8.57 -20.21
N PRO A 156 -6.42 8.68 -19.48
CA PRO A 156 -6.36 8.21 -18.11
C PRO A 156 -7.30 9.05 -17.22
N LYS A 157 -7.99 8.39 -16.29
CA LYS A 157 -8.71 9.08 -15.20
C LYS A 157 -7.68 9.64 -14.22
N ILE A 158 -7.41 10.94 -14.34
CA ILE A 158 -6.47 11.69 -13.50
C ILE A 158 -7.20 12.21 -12.25
N CYS A 159 -8.40 12.77 -12.43
CA CYS A 159 -9.26 13.21 -11.35
C CYS A 159 -10.39 12.19 -11.10
N ASP A 160 -10.36 11.53 -9.95
CA ASP A 160 -11.48 10.72 -9.45
C ASP A 160 -12.15 11.43 -8.28
N GLU A 161 -12.87 12.51 -8.57
CA GLU A 161 -13.49 13.41 -7.59
C GLU A 161 -14.31 12.67 -6.53
N GLN A 162 -15.19 11.76 -6.94
CA GLN A 162 -16.01 10.96 -6.04
C GLN A 162 -15.14 10.12 -5.09
N ASN A 163 -14.05 9.53 -5.60
CA ASN A 163 -13.15 8.76 -4.75
C ASN A 163 -12.29 9.65 -3.85
N ILE A 164 -11.83 10.81 -4.32
CA ILE A 164 -11.07 11.76 -3.50
C ILE A 164 -11.91 12.22 -2.32
N GLN A 165 -13.18 12.57 -2.54
CA GLN A 165 -14.09 12.95 -1.46
C GLN A 165 -14.30 11.78 -0.48
N ALA A 166 -14.59 10.58 -0.98
CA ALA A 166 -14.78 9.41 -0.12
C ALA A 166 -13.52 9.03 0.68
N VAL A 167 -12.32 9.26 0.13
CA VAL A 167 -11.05 9.07 0.85
C VAL A 167 -10.85 10.17 1.89
N SER A 168 -11.12 11.44 1.54
CA SER A 168 -11.08 12.57 2.48
C SER A 168 -11.93 12.28 3.72
N ASP A 169 -13.17 11.85 3.52
CA ASP A 169 -14.11 11.57 4.62
C ASP A 169 -13.57 10.45 5.52
N ALA A 170 -12.97 9.41 4.95
CA ALA A 170 -12.40 8.31 5.71
C ALA A 170 -11.11 8.67 6.45
N LEU A 171 -10.31 9.60 5.92
CA LEU A 171 -9.05 10.03 6.53
C LEU A 171 -9.22 11.00 7.71
N GLN A 172 -10.43 11.52 7.96
CA GLN A 172 -10.66 12.50 9.03
C GLN A 172 -10.25 11.98 10.42
N ASN A 173 -10.40 10.67 10.65
CA ASN A 173 -10.05 10.02 11.93
C ASN A 173 -8.76 9.18 11.84
N VAL A 174 -7.93 9.43 10.83
CA VAL A 174 -6.66 8.74 10.63
C VAL A 174 -5.51 9.65 11.03
N GLU A 175 -4.64 9.13 11.89
CA GLU A 175 -3.36 9.76 12.21
C GLU A 175 -2.35 9.41 11.11
N ILE A 176 -1.74 10.44 10.52
CA ILE A 176 -0.86 10.31 9.36
C ILE A 176 0.53 10.77 9.77
N LEU A 177 1.50 9.88 9.61
CA LEU A 177 2.91 10.10 9.97
C LEU A 177 3.78 10.04 8.73
N ASN A 178 4.89 10.78 8.75
CA ASN A 178 5.98 10.65 7.78
C ASN A 178 7.29 10.49 8.54
N SER A 179 7.67 9.24 8.80
CA SER A 179 8.84 8.93 9.60
C SER A 179 9.36 7.51 9.30
N ASP A 180 10.48 7.17 9.91
CA ASP A 180 10.93 5.77 9.93
C ASP A 180 9.86 4.86 10.58
N PHE A 181 9.68 3.65 10.06
CA PHE A 181 8.65 2.73 10.53
C PHE A 181 8.78 2.42 12.04
N GLU A 182 9.99 2.44 12.60
CA GLU A 182 10.23 2.19 14.03
C GLU A 182 9.53 3.22 14.93
N LYS A 183 9.30 4.44 14.44
CA LYS A 183 8.58 5.46 15.22
C LYS A 183 7.15 5.06 15.52
N THR A 184 6.56 4.16 14.74
CA THR A 184 5.23 3.61 15.01
C THR A 184 5.19 2.66 16.24
N LEU A 185 6.34 2.31 16.81
CA LEU A 185 6.41 1.50 18.04
C LEU A 185 5.70 2.18 19.23
N SER A 186 5.58 3.51 19.23
CA SER A 186 4.86 4.25 20.27
C SER A 186 3.37 3.88 20.36
N TYR A 187 2.78 3.30 19.31
CA TYR A 187 1.39 2.84 19.29
C TYR A 187 1.25 1.38 19.71
N ALA A 188 2.34 0.68 20.01
CA ALA A 188 2.32 -0.72 20.38
C ALA A 188 1.78 -0.94 21.80
N ASN A 189 0.69 -1.67 21.89
CA ASN A 189 0.09 -2.18 23.12
C ASN A 189 -0.73 -3.45 22.83
N LYS A 190 -1.32 -4.05 23.87
CA LYS A 190 -2.12 -5.29 23.78
C LYS A 190 -3.37 -5.22 22.88
N ASN A 191 -3.85 -4.01 22.58
CA ASN A 191 -5.03 -3.75 21.75
C ASN A 191 -4.65 -3.18 20.37
N SER A 192 -3.37 -3.24 19.99
CA SER A 192 -2.91 -2.77 18.68
C SER A 192 -2.68 -3.93 17.71
N PHE A 193 -3.11 -3.73 16.47
CA PHE A 193 -2.84 -4.59 15.33
C PHE A 193 -2.00 -3.84 14.29
N PHE A 194 -0.83 -4.38 13.97
CA PHE A 194 0.08 -3.84 12.97
C PHE A 194 0.01 -4.67 11.68
N TYR A 195 -0.22 -4.00 10.55
CA TYR A 195 -0.04 -4.59 9.23
C TYR A 195 1.25 -4.05 8.60
N LEU A 196 2.16 -4.96 8.25
CA LEU A 196 3.49 -4.64 7.76
C LEU A 196 3.62 -5.11 6.31
N ASP A 197 3.82 -4.17 5.38
CA ASP A 197 4.05 -4.45 3.96
C ASP A 197 5.28 -3.70 3.46
N PRO A 198 6.49 -4.12 3.88
CA PRO A 198 7.71 -3.43 3.51
C PRO A 198 8.01 -3.58 2.01
N PRO A 199 8.92 -2.77 1.45
CA PRO A 199 9.49 -3.06 0.15
C PRO A 199 10.10 -4.47 0.12
N TYR A 200 9.85 -5.22 -0.95
CA TYR A 200 10.36 -6.58 -1.11
C TYR A 200 11.87 -6.60 -1.34
N LYS A 201 12.52 -7.67 -0.86
CA LYS A 201 13.94 -7.95 -1.10
C LYS A 201 14.23 -8.02 -2.62
N PRO A 202 15.30 -7.37 -3.12
CA PRO A 202 15.71 -7.52 -4.52
C PRO A 202 16.04 -8.97 -4.88
N LEU A 203 15.59 -9.44 -6.05
CA LEU A 203 15.75 -10.84 -6.49
C LEU A 203 17.17 -11.20 -7.00
N SER A 204 18.11 -10.26 -7.10
CA SER A 204 19.47 -10.56 -7.57
C SER A 204 20.58 -9.78 -6.86
N VAL A 205 21.70 -10.45 -6.60
CA VAL A 205 22.92 -9.85 -6.02
C VAL A 205 23.57 -8.85 -6.98
N THR A 206 23.36 -8.98 -8.29
CA THR A 206 23.85 -8.03 -9.30
C THR A 206 23.01 -6.77 -9.42
N SER A 207 21.76 -6.78 -8.94
CA SER A 207 20.99 -5.55 -8.76
C SER A 207 21.46 -4.76 -7.53
N SER A 208 21.96 -5.41 -6.48
CA SER A 208 22.51 -4.75 -5.29
C SER A 208 23.96 -4.31 -5.44
N PHE A 209 24.78 -4.99 -6.26
CA PHE A 209 26.19 -4.60 -6.49
C PHE A 209 26.38 -3.28 -7.27
N ASN A 210 25.37 -2.85 -8.04
CA ASN A 210 25.41 -1.61 -8.83
C ASN A 210 24.63 -0.44 -8.20
N SER A 211 24.03 -0.63 -7.02
CA SER A 211 23.22 0.38 -6.34
C SER A 211 23.71 0.61 -4.91
N TYR A 212 24.77 1.38 -4.75
CA TYR A 212 25.00 2.15 -3.52
C TYR A 212 23.97 3.29 -3.39
N ALA A 213 22.68 2.96 -3.53
CA ALA A 213 21.58 3.87 -3.31
C ALA A 213 21.29 3.86 -1.80
N LYS A 214 21.49 5.02 -1.17
CA LYS A 214 21.38 5.28 0.28
C LYS A 214 20.04 4.90 0.95
N ASN A 215 19.07 4.33 0.22
CA ASN A 215 17.67 4.12 0.60
C ASN A 215 17.07 2.79 0.06
N GLU A 216 17.88 1.78 -0.28
CA GLU A 216 17.32 0.46 -0.62
C GLU A 216 16.99 -0.31 0.65
N PHE A 217 15.77 -0.87 0.73
CA PHE A 217 15.31 -1.71 1.85
C PHE A 217 15.95 -3.10 1.72
N ASP A 218 17.23 -3.15 2.06
CA ASP A 218 18.12 -4.30 1.90
C ASP A 218 17.95 -5.33 3.03
N ASP A 219 18.83 -6.33 3.08
CA ASP A 219 18.79 -7.39 4.09
C ASP A 219 18.96 -6.84 5.52
N ASN A 220 19.70 -5.74 5.71
CA ASN A 220 19.85 -5.11 7.02
C ASN A 220 18.54 -4.44 7.45
N GLU A 221 17.86 -3.74 6.53
CA GLU A 221 16.55 -3.15 6.80
C GLU A 221 15.48 -4.23 7.07
N GLN A 222 15.54 -5.38 6.40
CA GLN A 222 14.68 -6.53 6.70
C GLN A 222 14.96 -7.11 8.11
N ILE A 223 16.23 -7.20 8.52
CA ILE A 223 16.60 -7.60 9.87
C ILE A 223 16.10 -6.59 10.90
N ARG A 224 16.23 -5.29 10.62
CA ARG A 224 15.73 -4.20 11.47
C ARG A 224 14.21 -4.28 11.62
N LEU A 225 13.49 -4.58 10.54
CA LEU A 225 12.05 -4.84 10.59
C LEU A 225 11.70 -6.08 11.43
N LYS A 226 12.51 -7.14 11.36
CA LYS A 226 12.34 -8.32 12.22
C LYS A 226 12.53 -7.97 13.69
N ASP A 227 13.53 -7.17 14.04
CA ASP A 227 13.73 -6.71 15.43
C ASP A 227 12.57 -5.85 15.93
N PHE A 228 12.05 -4.97 15.07
CA PHE A 228 10.82 -4.24 15.35
C PHE A 228 9.61 -5.18 15.59
N CYS A 229 9.47 -6.26 14.81
CA CYS A 229 8.44 -7.28 15.06
C CYS A 229 8.59 -7.99 16.41
N VAL A 230 9.84 -8.23 16.86
CA VAL A 230 10.14 -8.77 18.19
C VAL A 230 9.69 -7.78 19.27
N ASP A 231 9.98 -6.49 19.12
CA ASP A 231 9.54 -5.45 20.06
C ASP A 231 8.01 -5.32 20.11
N LEU A 232 7.33 -5.39 18.96
CA LEU A 232 5.87 -5.43 18.91
C LEU A 232 5.30 -6.63 19.67
N HIS A 233 5.93 -7.80 19.51
CA HIS A 233 5.54 -9.01 20.23
C HIS A 233 5.74 -8.86 21.74
N ALA A 234 6.89 -8.34 22.19
CA ALA A 234 7.18 -8.10 23.60
C ALA A 234 6.19 -7.13 24.27
N ARG A 235 5.65 -6.17 23.51
CA ARG A 235 4.62 -5.22 23.96
C ARG A 235 3.19 -5.76 23.89
N GLY A 236 3.02 -7.01 23.48
CA GLY A 236 1.73 -7.70 23.39
C GLY A 236 0.89 -7.31 22.16
N SER A 237 1.43 -6.52 21.23
CA SER A 237 0.74 -6.19 19.98
C SER A 237 0.63 -7.41 19.07
N LYS A 238 -0.43 -7.44 18.27
CA LYS A 238 -0.57 -8.43 17.20
C LYS A 238 -0.05 -7.84 15.90
N TRP A 239 0.64 -8.63 15.10
CA TRP A 239 1.12 -8.16 13.80
C TRP A 239 1.04 -9.22 12.73
N LEU A 240 0.81 -8.76 11.49
CA LEU A 240 0.82 -9.55 10.28
C LEU A 240 1.73 -8.85 9.27
N LEU A 241 2.72 -9.58 8.78
CA LEU A 241 3.67 -9.11 7.78
C LEU A 241 3.43 -9.86 6.47
N SER A 242 3.30 -9.12 5.35
CA SER A 242 3.33 -9.68 4.01
C SER A 242 4.67 -9.42 3.33
N ASN A 243 5.27 -10.44 2.71
CA ASN A 243 6.50 -10.30 1.93
C ASN A 243 6.48 -11.23 0.71
N SER A 244 7.35 -11.01 -0.26
CA SER A 244 7.53 -11.95 -1.37
C SER A 244 8.25 -13.21 -0.89
N ASP A 245 7.79 -14.38 -1.33
CA ASP A 245 8.55 -15.62 -1.14
C ASP A 245 9.68 -15.69 -2.19
N VAL A 246 10.92 -15.58 -1.72
CA VAL A 246 12.10 -15.70 -2.57
C VAL A 246 12.46 -17.18 -2.62
N GLN A 247 11.87 -17.93 -3.56
CA GLN A 247 12.02 -19.40 -3.68
C GLN A 247 13.48 -19.92 -3.74
N GLN A 248 14.47 -19.05 -3.88
CA GLN A 248 15.90 -19.39 -3.96
C GLN A 248 16.70 -19.06 -2.69
N ASP A 249 16.07 -18.53 -1.63
CA ASP A 249 16.74 -18.15 -0.38
C ASP A 249 15.78 -18.32 0.81
N ASP A 250 16.20 -19.08 1.82
CA ASP A 250 15.46 -19.29 3.06
C ASP A 250 15.60 -18.13 4.06
N PHE A 251 16.16 -16.98 3.64
CA PHE A 251 16.37 -15.79 4.47
C PHE A 251 15.19 -15.44 5.38
N PHE A 252 13.98 -15.31 4.83
CA PHE A 252 12.79 -14.99 5.64
C PHE A 252 12.40 -16.10 6.60
N HIS A 253 12.59 -17.37 6.21
CA HIS A 253 12.38 -18.50 7.11
C HIS A 253 13.36 -18.50 8.27
N ARG A 254 14.64 -18.16 8.04
CA ARG A 254 15.66 -18.07 9.08
C ARG A 254 15.40 -16.91 10.04
N ILE A 255 15.22 -15.69 9.54
CA ILE A 255 15.10 -14.52 10.44
C ILE A 255 13.79 -14.48 11.22
N TYR A 256 12.73 -15.10 10.71
CA TYR A 256 11.41 -15.19 11.37
C TYR A 256 11.12 -16.58 11.95
N GLU A 257 12.13 -17.43 12.20
CA GLU A 257 11.95 -18.82 12.67
C GLU A 257 11.12 -18.97 13.96
N SER A 258 11.11 -17.94 14.80
CA SER A 258 10.34 -17.90 16.05
C SER A 258 8.87 -17.52 15.87
N PHE A 259 8.43 -17.24 14.64
CA PHE A 259 7.08 -16.80 14.31
C PHE A 259 6.40 -17.74 13.32
N ASN A 260 5.08 -17.58 13.15
CA ASN A 260 4.33 -18.42 12.23
C ASN A 260 4.53 -17.90 10.80
N ILE A 261 4.98 -18.76 9.90
CA ILE A 261 5.18 -18.44 8.48
C ILE A 261 4.22 -19.27 7.65
N LYS A 262 3.46 -18.61 6.77
CA LYS A 262 2.50 -19.25 5.87
C LYS A 262 2.73 -18.75 4.45
N GLN A 263 2.90 -19.67 3.50
CA GLN A 263 2.90 -19.36 2.07
C GLN A 263 1.46 -19.20 1.57
N VAL A 264 1.22 -18.15 0.76
CA VAL A 264 -0.04 -17.88 0.09
C VAL A 264 0.19 -17.56 -1.38
N LYS A 265 -0.72 -17.97 -2.25
CA LYS A 265 -0.60 -17.71 -3.69
C LYS A 265 -1.17 -16.34 -4.05
N ALA A 266 -0.34 -15.46 -4.63
CA ALA A 266 -0.76 -14.17 -5.16
C ALA A 266 -0.63 -14.12 -6.70
N LYS A 267 -1.61 -13.54 -7.39
CA LYS A 267 -1.58 -13.36 -8.86
C LYS A 267 -0.98 -12.00 -9.22
N ARG A 268 0.18 -11.91 -9.89
CA ARG A 268 0.69 -10.60 -10.38
C ARG A 268 -0.13 -10.07 -11.56
N VAL A 269 -0.76 -8.89 -11.39
CA VAL A 269 -1.47 -8.19 -12.48
C VAL A 269 -0.55 -7.28 -13.30
N ILE A 270 0.57 -6.82 -12.72
CA ILE A 270 1.45 -5.80 -13.33
C ILE A 270 2.79 -6.43 -13.68
N ASN A 271 2.91 -6.99 -14.88
CA ASN A 271 4.19 -7.32 -15.50
C ASN A 271 4.13 -7.00 -17.00
N SER A 272 5.20 -6.40 -17.55
CA SER A 272 5.26 -5.94 -18.94
C SER A 272 5.39 -7.08 -19.96
N LYS A 273 5.64 -8.32 -19.50
CA LYS A 273 5.71 -9.53 -20.33
C LYS A 273 4.59 -10.51 -19.94
N PRO A 274 3.67 -10.86 -20.87
CA PRO A 274 2.57 -11.80 -20.60
C PRO A 274 3.04 -13.16 -20.07
N GLU A 275 4.17 -13.66 -20.57
CA GLU A 275 4.77 -14.96 -20.22
C GLU A 275 5.38 -15.01 -18.81
N LYS A 276 5.60 -13.85 -18.17
CA LYS A 276 6.07 -13.73 -16.78
C LYS A 276 4.96 -13.38 -15.80
N ARG A 277 3.69 -13.50 -16.21
CA ARG A 277 2.53 -13.48 -15.30
C ARG A 277 2.37 -14.87 -14.70
N GLY A 278 3.19 -15.20 -13.71
CA GLY A 278 3.07 -16.41 -12.90
C GLY A 278 2.34 -16.16 -11.58
N GLU A 279 1.90 -17.24 -10.92
CA GLU A 279 1.65 -17.22 -9.48
C GLU A 279 2.97 -16.90 -8.79
N LEU A 280 2.95 -15.97 -7.84
CA LEU A 280 4.05 -15.82 -6.91
C LEU A 280 3.56 -16.20 -5.54
N ASP A 281 4.41 -16.94 -4.86
CA ASP A 281 4.22 -17.22 -3.47
C ASP A 281 4.53 -15.92 -2.70
N GLU A 282 3.60 -15.51 -1.85
CA GLU A 282 3.81 -14.49 -0.84
C GLU A 282 3.86 -15.17 0.53
N LEU A 283 4.68 -14.63 1.42
CA LEU A 283 4.77 -15.04 2.80
C LEU A 283 3.85 -14.15 3.63
N LEU A 284 3.01 -14.79 4.45
CA LEU A 284 2.34 -14.16 5.57
C LEU A 284 3.00 -14.63 6.85
N ILE A 285 3.51 -13.69 7.65
CA ILE A 285 4.21 -13.96 8.90
C ILE A 285 3.43 -13.34 10.06
N THR A 286 3.20 -14.07 11.15
CA THR A 286 2.41 -13.60 12.30
C THR A 286 2.97 -14.03 13.65
N ASN A 287 2.77 -13.20 14.68
CA ASN A 287 3.12 -13.53 16.08
C ASN A 287 1.98 -14.14 16.90
N TYR A 288 0.97 -14.68 16.23
CA TYR A 288 -0.18 -15.32 16.86
C TYR A 288 -0.60 -16.55 16.08
N LYS A 289 -1.14 -17.54 16.80
CA LYS A 289 -1.75 -18.71 16.18
C LYS A 289 -2.97 -18.27 15.39
N LEU A 290 -3.07 -18.76 14.15
CA LEU A 290 -4.26 -18.59 13.34
C LEU A 290 -5.38 -19.44 13.96
N ASN A 291 -6.53 -18.83 14.21
CA ASN A 291 -7.69 -19.59 14.71
C ASN A 291 -8.19 -20.53 13.59
N GLU A 292 -8.21 -21.83 13.86
CA GLU A 292 -8.75 -22.86 12.95
C GLU A 292 -10.23 -22.64 12.60
N PHE A 293 -10.94 -21.81 13.37
CA PHE A 293 -12.37 -21.50 13.17
C PHE A 293 -12.70 -20.85 11.82
N HIS A 294 -11.75 -20.17 11.15
CA HIS A 294 -12.03 -19.59 9.83
C HIS A 294 -12.12 -20.62 8.69
N LEU A 295 -11.66 -21.87 8.91
CA LEU A 295 -11.83 -22.95 7.94
C LEU A 295 -13.23 -23.60 8.03
N ALA A 296 -13.92 -23.47 9.16
CA ALA A 296 -15.24 -24.07 9.40
C ALA A 296 -16.44 -23.15 9.09
N GLY A 297 -16.21 -21.84 8.93
CA GLY A 297 -17.28 -20.84 8.76
C GLY A 297 -18.12 -20.99 7.48
N ASN A 298 -17.58 -21.64 6.44
CA ASN A 298 -18.34 -21.92 5.22
C ASN A 298 -19.38 -23.03 5.37
N THR A 299 -19.28 -23.87 6.41
CA THR A 299 -20.20 -24.99 6.64
C THR A 299 -21.41 -24.55 7.46
N GLN A 300 -21.22 -23.72 8.49
CA GLN A 300 -22.33 -23.22 9.30
C GLN A 300 -23.23 -22.23 8.55
N GLN A 301 -22.67 -21.39 7.67
CA GLN A 301 -23.48 -20.48 6.85
C GLN A 301 -24.25 -21.20 5.74
N LYS A 302 -23.74 -22.33 5.23
CA LYS A 302 -24.50 -23.23 4.34
C LYS A 302 -25.63 -23.94 5.07
N LEU A 303 -25.38 -24.48 6.26
CA LEU A 303 -26.39 -25.17 7.07
C LEU A 303 -27.54 -24.25 7.50
N TRP A 304 -27.22 -22.99 7.87
CA TRP A 304 -28.24 -21.97 8.17
C TRP A 304 -29.11 -21.61 6.96
N ASN A 305 -28.50 -21.49 5.78
CA ASN A 305 -29.19 -21.16 4.52
C ASN A 305 -30.01 -22.34 3.94
N GLU A 306 -29.63 -23.58 4.24
CA GLU A 306 -30.39 -24.78 3.87
C GLU A 306 -31.59 -25.01 4.81
N GLN A 307 -31.43 -24.78 6.11
CA GLN A 307 -32.54 -24.86 7.07
C GLN A 307 -33.60 -23.77 6.89
N THR A 308 -33.22 -22.58 6.41
CA THR A 308 -34.18 -21.50 6.10
C THR A 308 -34.92 -21.69 4.77
N ARG A 309 -34.40 -22.53 3.85
CA ARG A 309 -35.08 -22.90 2.60
C ARG A 309 -36.05 -24.08 2.73
N LEU A 310 -35.86 -24.92 3.74
CA LEU A 310 -36.75 -26.07 4.00
C LEU A 310 -37.95 -25.73 4.89
N ASN A 311 -37.93 -24.57 5.55
CA ASN A 311 -38.96 -24.11 6.48
C ASN A 311 -39.75 -22.88 5.97
N GLY A 312 -39.63 -22.54 4.68
CA GLY A 312 -40.29 -21.40 4.04
C GLY A 312 -41.13 -21.82 2.84
#